data_AF-A0A3N5ZVL6-F1
#
_entry.id   AF-A0A3N5ZVL6-F1
#
_cell.length_a   1.000
_cell.length_b   1.000
_cell.length_c   1.000
_cell.angle_alpha   90.00
_cell.angle_beta   90.00
_cell.angle_gamma   90.00
#
_symmetry.space_group_name_H-M   'P 1'
#
loop_
_entity.id
_entity.type
_entity.pdbx_description
1 polymer ?
#
loop_
_entity_poly.entity_id
_entity_poly.type
_entity_poly.pdbx_seq_one_letter_code
_entity_poly.pdbx_strand_id
1 'polypeptide(L)'
;MKRTIEIVLGSVGTLFNLIAIAIMGLIVKLVSEVKNNTQLQDELVTEFKNQLTNDPQFKDTDIQAFAESMVSAINFLGPFGWFIIICFIVSVVAGIVGIVQAVRTKNRANFAGSMFIVAGVFAGILSLTSIVYYIAAIMCYVRKPKAESSDVTYPNSSVI
;
A
#
# COMPACT_ATOMS: atom_id res chain seq x y z
N MET A 1 26.00 14.38 -4.44
CA MET A 1 24.88 13.65 -5.08
C MET A 1 23.63 13.89 -4.26
N LYS A 2 22.61 14.52 -4.84
CA LYS A 2 21.35 14.81 -4.15
C LYS A 2 20.57 13.49 -3.95
N ARG A 3 19.81 13.34 -2.87
CA ARG A 3 18.94 12.17 -2.60
C ARG A 3 17.61 12.24 -3.35
N THR A 4 17.60 12.93 -4.49
CA THR A 4 16.41 13.29 -5.24
C THR A 4 15.59 12.06 -5.67
N ILE A 5 16.24 10.99 -6.14
CA ILE A 5 15.53 9.81 -6.65
C ILE A 5 14.76 9.10 -5.52
N GLU A 6 15.37 8.90 -4.35
CA GLU A 6 14.72 8.29 -3.18
C GLU A 6 13.51 9.10 -2.71
N ILE A 7 13.67 10.43 -2.66
CA ILE A 7 12.62 11.36 -2.24
C ILE A 7 11.47 11.37 -3.26
N VAL A 8 11.78 11.45 -4.55
CA VAL A 8 10.77 11.46 -5.62
C VAL A 8 10.01 10.13 -5.64
N LEU A 9 10.71 8.98 -5.61
CA LEU A 9 10.05 7.67 -5.59
C LEU A 9 9.19 7.47 -4.35
N GLY A 10 9.70 7.80 -3.16
CA GLY A 10 8.90 7.73 -1.93
C GLY A 10 7.67 8.63 -1.97
N SER A 11 7.80 9.84 -2.54
CA SER A 11 6.68 10.79 -2.68
C SER A 11 5.62 10.29 -3.64
N VAL A 12 6.03 9.75 -4.79
CA VAL A 12 5.12 9.15 -5.79
C VAL A 12 4.39 7.94 -5.19
N GLY A 13 5.12 7.02 -4.52
CA GLY A 13 4.51 5.86 -3.86
C GLY A 13 3.46 6.27 -2.82
N THR A 14 3.76 7.31 -2.03
CA THR A 14 2.84 7.84 -1.01
C THR A 14 1.61 8.50 -1.63
N LEU A 15 1.77 9.23 -2.73
CA LEU A 15 0.64 9.83 -3.43
C LEU A 15 -0.32 8.76 -3.98
N PHE A 16 0.20 7.74 -4.65
CA PHE A 16 -0.62 6.62 -5.11
C PHE A 16 -1.28 5.86 -3.96
N ASN A 17 -0.61 5.74 -2.81
CA ASN A 17 -1.17 5.12 -1.62
C ASN A 17 -2.37 5.91 -1.07
N LEU A 18 -2.29 7.24 -1.06
CA LEU A 18 -3.43 8.10 -0.69
C LEU A 18 -4.61 7.95 -1.65
N ILE A 19 -4.35 7.85 -2.96
CA ILE A 19 -5.40 7.58 -3.95
C ILE A 19 -6.03 6.20 -3.70
N ALA A 20 -5.22 5.18 -3.41
CA ALA A 20 -5.71 3.84 -3.10
C ALA A 20 -6.58 3.82 -1.83
N ILE A 21 -6.21 4.57 -0.79
CA ILE A 21 -7.05 4.77 0.41
C ILE A 21 -8.39 5.39 0.04
N ALA A 22 -8.40 6.45 -0.78
CA ALA A 22 -9.65 7.12 -1.17
C ALA A 22 -10.59 6.19 -1.94
N ILE A 23 -10.06 5.44 -2.92
CA ILE A 23 -10.83 4.45 -3.69
C ILE A 23 -11.36 3.34 -2.77
N MET A 24 -10.50 2.79 -1.90
CA MET A 24 -10.89 1.73 -0.98
C MET A 24 -11.95 2.20 0.03
N GLY A 25 -11.82 3.43 0.54
CA GLY A 25 -12.82 4.06 1.39
C GLY A 25 -14.17 4.22 0.70
N LEU A 26 -14.18 4.56 -0.59
CA LEU A 26 -15.40 4.61 -1.39
C LEU A 26 -16.04 3.23 -1.55
N ILE A 27 -15.25 2.20 -1.86
CA ILE A 27 -15.74 0.81 -1.97
C ILE A 27 -16.34 0.34 -0.64
N VAL A 28 -15.64 0.53 0.48
CA VAL A 28 -16.12 0.14 1.81
C VAL A 28 -17.40 0.87 2.18
N LYS A 29 -17.51 2.16 1.82
CA LYS A 29 -18.75 2.93 2.03
C LYS A 29 -19.91 2.33 1.24
N LEU A 30 -19.72 2.05 -0.05
CA LEU A 30 -20.75 1.44 -0.91
C LEU A 30 -21.19 0.06 -0.38
N VAL A 31 -20.23 -0.78 -0.01
CA VAL A 31 -20.51 -2.10 0.58
C VAL A 31 -21.27 -1.96 1.90
N SER A 32 -20.91 -0.98 2.73
CA SER A 32 -21.60 -0.72 4.00
C SER A 32 -23.04 -0.23 3.78
N GLU A 33 -23.26 0.58 2.74
CA GLU A 33 -24.58 1.07 2.37
C GLU A 33 -25.49 -0.05 1.88
N VAL A 34 -24.97 -0.96 1.05
CA VAL A 34 -25.67 -2.19 0.64
C VAL A 34 -25.97 -3.09 1.84
N LYS A 35 -25.00 -3.29 2.75
CA LYS A 35 -25.16 -4.12 3.94
C LYS A 35 -26.19 -3.57 4.93
N ASN A 36 -26.26 -2.26 5.08
CA ASN A 36 -27.16 -1.62 6.06
C ASN A 36 -28.60 -1.48 5.54
N ASN A 37 -28.80 -1.58 4.23
CA ASN A 37 -30.10 -1.51 3.61
C ASN A 37 -30.53 -2.89 3.10
N THR A 38 -31.27 -3.62 3.94
CA THR A 38 -31.80 -4.95 3.61
C THR A 38 -32.62 -4.96 2.32
N GLN A 39 -33.31 -3.86 2.00
CA GLN A 39 -34.06 -3.76 0.74
C GLN A 39 -33.14 -3.76 -0.49
N LEU A 40 -32.02 -3.02 -0.45
CA LEU A 40 -31.04 -3.00 -1.54
C LEU A 40 -30.32 -4.34 -1.67
N GLN A 41 -30.06 -4.99 -0.55
CA GLN A 41 -29.45 -6.32 -0.54
C GLN A 41 -30.35 -7.36 -1.20
N ASP A 42 -31.63 -7.39 -0.83
CA ASP A 42 -32.61 -8.34 -1.38
C ASP A 42 -32.87 -8.07 -2.87
N GLU A 43 -32.91 -6.79 -3.28
CA GLU A 43 -33.05 -6.40 -4.69
C GLU A 43 -31.85 -6.86 -5.53
N LEU A 44 -30.62 -6.61 -5.06
CA LEU A 44 -29.39 -7.06 -5.73
C LEU A 44 -29.32 -8.58 -5.85
N VAL A 45 -29.67 -9.32 -4.79
CA VAL A 45 -29.68 -10.78 -4.80
C VAL A 45 -30.74 -11.32 -5.76
N THR A 46 -31.93 -10.71 -5.77
CA THR A 46 -33.03 -11.10 -6.66
C THR A 46 -32.68 -10.85 -8.12
N GLU A 47 -32.08 -9.70 -8.42
CA GLU A 47 -31.65 -9.36 -9.78
C GLU A 47 -30.53 -10.30 -10.26
N PHE A 48 -29.54 -10.59 -9.41
CA PHE A 48 -28.50 -11.58 -9.72
C PHE A 48 -29.09 -12.98 -9.97
N LYS A 49 -30.02 -13.42 -9.12
CA LYS A 49 -30.70 -14.71 -9.28
C LYS A 49 -31.45 -14.78 -10.61
N ASN A 50 -32.15 -13.71 -10.98
CA ASN A 50 -32.86 -13.64 -12.26
C ASN A 50 -31.90 -13.67 -13.46
N GLN A 51 -30.76 -12.99 -13.39
CA GLN A 51 -29.75 -13.04 -14.46
C GLN A 51 -29.14 -14.45 -14.61
N LEU A 52 -28.77 -15.08 -13.50
CA LEU A 52 -28.17 -16.42 -13.49
C LEU A 52 -29.15 -17.52 -13.93
N THR A 53 -30.44 -17.39 -13.57
CA THR A 53 -31.47 -18.36 -13.96
C THR A 53 -31.75 -18.32 -15.47
N ASN A 54 -31.59 -17.15 -16.09
CA ASN A 54 -31.81 -16.95 -17.52
C ASN A 54 -30.59 -17.34 -18.37
N ASP A 55 -29.43 -17.56 -17.77
CA ASP A 55 -28.22 -17.97 -18.49
C ASP A 55 -28.09 -19.50 -18.56
N PRO A 56 -28.08 -20.10 -19.77
CA PRO A 56 -27.93 -21.54 -19.94
C PRO A 56 -26.62 -22.11 -19.38
N GLN A 57 -25.60 -21.29 -19.09
CA GLN A 57 -24.34 -21.75 -18.47
C GLN A 57 -24.48 -22.10 -16.97
N PHE A 58 -25.48 -21.56 -16.28
CA PHE A 58 -25.64 -21.71 -14.82
C PHE A 58 -26.83 -22.58 -14.42
N LYS A 59 -27.46 -23.26 -15.39
CA LYS A 59 -28.69 -24.04 -15.20
C LYS A 59 -28.58 -25.18 -14.18
N ASP A 60 -27.38 -25.74 -14.02
CA ASP A 60 -27.08 -26.83 -13.08
C ASP A 60 -26.44 -26.35 -11.77
N THR A 61 -26.24 -25.03 -11.62
CA THR A 61 -25.64 -24.46 -10.41
C THR A 61 -26.73 -24.18 -9.39
N ASP A 62 -26.49 -24.50 -8.11
CA ASP A 62 -27.38 -24.09 -7.03
C ASP A 62 -27.29 -22.56 -6.85
N ILE A 63 -28.18 -21.86 -7.55
CA ILE A 63 -28.27 -20.39 -7.55
C ILE A 63 -28.58 -19.87 -6.14
N GLN A 64 -29.26 -20.68 -5.31
CA GLN A 64 -29.57 -20.34 -3.93
C GLN A 64 -28.28 -20.32 -3.08
N ALA A 65 -27.48 -21.38 -3.17
CA ALA A 65 -26.19 -21.46 -2.48
C ALA A 65 -25.21 -20.37 -2.95
N PHE A 66 -25.22 -20.03 -4.24
CA PHE A 66 -24.42 -18.92 -4.77
C PHE A 66 -24.84 -17.57 -4.19
N ALA A 67 -26.14 -17.27 -4.15
CA ALA A 67 -26.65 -16.04 -3.56
C ALA A 67 -26.29 -15.90 -2.07
N GLU A 68 -26.40 -16.97 -1.29
CA GLU A 68 -25.98 -16.98 0.11
C GLU A 68 -24.48 -16.73 0.26
N SER A 69 -23.66 -17.29 -0.64
CA SER A 69 -22.21 -17.04 -0.66
C SER A 69 -21.86 -15.57 -0.94
N MET A 70 -22.61 -14.89 -1.82
CA MET A 70 -22.44 -13.46 -2.09
C MET A 70 -22.80 -12.60 -0.87
N VAL A 71 -23.90 -12.90 -0.21
CA VAL A 71 -24.30 -12.22 1.03
C VAL A 71 -23.23 -12.39 2.12
N SER A 72 -22.71 -13.61 2.28
CA SER A 72 -21.61 -13.89 3.20
C SER A 72 -20.34 -13.10 2.82
N ALA A 73 -20.01 -13.02 1.54
CA ALA A 73 -18.87 -12.25 1.06
C ALA A 73 -19.02 -10.74 1.33
N ILE A 74 -20.20 -10.15 1.09
CA ILE A 74 -20.50 -8.74 1.40
C ILE A 74 -20.34 -8.47 2.90
N ASN A 75 -20.84 -9.38 3.74
CA ASN A 75 -20.73 -9.27 5.19
C ASN A 75 -19.28 -9.35 5.68
N PHE A 76 -18.44 -10.17 5.03
CA PHE A 76 -17.02 -10.29 5.34
C PHE A 76 -16.20 -9.09 4.84
N LEU A 77 -16.54 -8.56 3.65
CA LEU A 77 -15.83 -7.45 3.01
C LEU A 77 -15.93 -6.14 3.80
N GLY A 78 -17.00 -5.92 4.57
CA GLY A 78 -17.14 -4.75 5.44
C GLY A 78 -15.98 -4.59 6.44
N PRO A 79 -15.85 -5.50 7.44
CA PRO A 79 -14.77 -5.44 8.42
C PRO A 79 -13.39 -5.65 7.79
N PHE A 80 -13.27 -6.53 6.79
CA PHE A 80 -12.00 -6.76 6.09
C PHE A 80 -11.52 -5.53 5.31
N GLY A 81 -12.43 -4.79 4.68
CA GLY A 81 -12.12 -3.55 3.98
C GLY A 81 -11.60 -2.47 4.92
N TRP A 82 -12.20 -2.33 6.11
CA TRP A 82 -11.69 -1.43 7.16
C TRP A 82 -10.31 -1.83 7.67
N PHE A 83 -10.06 -3.14 7.84
CA PHE A 83 -8.73 -3.64 8.19
C PHE A 83 -7.68 -3.23 7.14
N ILE A 84 -7.99 -3.36 5.85
CA ILE A 84 -7.10 -2.94 4.76
C ILE A 84 -6.83 -1.43 4.82
N ILE A 85 -7.86 -0.61 5.08
CA ILE A 85 -7.69 0.86 5.21
C ILE A 85 -6.71 1.19 6.34
N ILE A 86 -6.81 0.51 7.49
CA ILE A 86 -5.88 0.71 8.61
C ILE A 86 -4.45 0.34 8.20
N CYS A 87 -4.26 -0.77 7.48
CA CYS A 87 -2.95 -1.14 6.93
C CYS A 87 -2.39 -0.05 6.00
N PHE A 88 -3.21 0.50 5.11
CA PHE A 88 -2.77 1.57 4.21
C PHE A 88 -2.40 2.85 4.96
N ILE A 89 -3.12 3.20 6.03
CA ILE A 89 -2.76 4.35 6.88
C ILE A 89 -1.37 4.13 7.52
N VAL A 90 -1.12 2.95 8.08
CA VAL A 90 0.21 2.58 8.63
C VAL A 90 1.29 2.66 7.55
N SER A 91 0.96 2.20 6.34
CA SER A 91 1.85 2.29 5.18
C SER A 91 2.21 3.75 4.83
N VAL A 92 1.23 4.65 4.82
CA VAL A 92 1.47 6.09 4.57
C VAL A 92 2.40 6.67 5.63
N VAL A 93 2.17 6.37 6.91
CA VAL A 93 3.03 6.85 8.00
C VAL A 93 4.46 6.34 7.82
N ALA A 94 4.63 5.05 7.55
CA ALA A 94 5.96 4.47 7.29
C ALA A 94 6.63 5.09 6.06
N GLY A 95 5.88 5.33 4.98
CA GLY A 95 6.37 5.99 3.77
C GLY A 95 6.86 7.42 4.03
N ILE A 96 6.09 8.22 4.77
CA ILE A 96 6.47 9.59 5.16
C ILE A 96 7.71 9.57 6.05
N VAL A 97 7.77 8.69 7.06
CA VAL A 97 8.94 8.53 7.93
C VAL A 97 10.18 8.15 7.12
N GLY A 98 10.04 7.25 6.14
CA GLY A 98 11.09 6.89 5.19
C GLY A 98 11.61 8.07 4.38
N ILE A 99 10.71 8.89 3.82
CA ILE A 99 11.08 10.12 3.07
C ILE A 99 11.81 11.11 3.99
N VAL A 100 11.29 11.37 5.19
CA VAL A 100 11.90 12.33 6.13
C VAL A 100 13.31 11.88 6.54
N GLN A 101 13.51 10.59 6.82
CA GLN A 101 14.82 10.01 7.11
C GLN A 101 15.77 10.10 5.91
N ALA A 102 15.26 9.85 4.70
CA ALA A 102 16.03 9.98 3.47
C ALA A 102 16.52 11.43 3.28
N VAL A 103 15.70 12.43 3.62
CA VAL A 103 16.05 13.86 3.55
C VAL A 103 17.03 14.29 4.65
N ARG A 104 16.77 13.92 5.92
CA ARG A 104 17.48 14.47 7.09
C ARG A 104 18.84 13.84 7.36
N THR A 105 19.08 12.57 7.00
CA THR A 105 20.28 11.87 7.51
C THR A 105 21.14 11.24 6.43
N LYS A 106 22.31 11.82 6.18
CA LYS A 106 23.30 11.35 5.20
C LYS A 106 23.88 9.96 5.50
N ASN A 107 23.92 9.56 6.78
CA ASN A 107 24.54 8.31 7.25
C ASN A 107 23.57 7.18 7.62
N ARG A 108 22.25 7.39 7.62
CA ARG A 108 21.24 6.36 8.01
C ARG A 108 20.38 5.89 6.83
N ALA A 109 21.01 5.65 5.68
CA ALA A 109 20.32 5.13 4.50
C ALA A 109 19.62 3.78 4.78
N ASN A 110 20.24 2.93 5.60
CA ASN A 110 19.70 1.61 5.97
C ASN A 110 18.36 1.72 6.71
N PHE A 111 18.20 2.72 7.59
CA PHE A 111 16.94 2.90 8.33
C PHE A 111 15.82 3.39 7.40
N ALA A 112 16.12 4.33 6.50
CA ALA A 112 15.14 4.80 5.50
C ALA A 112 14.66 3.67 4.59
N GLY A 113 15.57 2.80 4.13
CA GLY A 113 15.24 1.63 3.31
C GLY A 113 14.30 0.65 4.01
N SER A 114 14.57 0.34 5.28
CA SER A 114 13.69 -0.54 6.07
C SER A 114 12.26 0.00 6.22
N MET A 115 12.11 1.32 6.40
CA MET A 115 10.80 1.97 6.51
C MET A 115 10.02 1.90 5.19
N PHE A 116 10.69 2.02 4.04
CA PHE A 116 10.05 1.83 2.75
C PHE A 116 9.64 0.37 2.49
N ILE A 117 10.40 -0.62 2.98
CA ILE A 117 9.97 -2.03 2.92
C ILE A 117 8.70 -2.22 3.73
N VAL A 118 8.68 -1.72 4.97
CA VAL A 118 7.50 -1.80 5.84
C VAL A 118 6.31 -1.11 5.17
N ALA A 119 6.50 0.09 4.61
CA ALA A 119 5.47 0.78 3.85
C ALA A 119 4.94 -0.06 2.67
N GLY A 120 5.83 -0.68 1.89
CA GLY A 120 5.46 -1.55 0.77
C GLY A 120 4.67 -2.77 1.19
N VAL A 121 5.06 -3.45 2.27
CA VAL A 121 4.34 -4.64 2.77
C VAL A 121 2.92 -4.27 3.17
N PHE A 122 2.74 -3.18 3.91
CA PHE A 122 1.42 -2.71 4.34
C PHE A 122 0.59 -2.10 3.21
N ALA A 123 1.21 -1.59 2.14
CA ALA A 123 0.53 -1.13 0.92
C ALA A 123 0.02 -2.28 0.03
N GLY A 124 0.31 -3.53 0.40
CA GLY A 124 -0.05 -4.74 -0.33
C GLY A 124 1.06 -5.21 -1.25
N ILE A 125 1.48 -6.47 -1.10
CA ILE A 125 2.70 -7.07 -1.71
C ILE A 125 2.83 -6.87 -3.23
N LEU A 126 1.70 -6.83 -3.96
CA LEU A 126 1.66 -6.70 -5.42
C LEU A 126 1.00 -5.39 -5.90
N SER A 127 0.68 -4.48 -4.99
CA SER A 127 0.11 -3.19 -5.37
C SER A 127 1.15 -2.35 -6.11
N LEU A 128 0.70 -1.58 -7.09
CA LEU A 128 1.54 -0.62 -7.82
C LEU A 128 2.30 0.30 -6.85
N THR A 129 1.64 0.69 -5.74
CA THR A 129 2.22 1.50 -4.67
C THR A 129 3.40 0.81 -3.98
N SER A 130 3.26 -0.49 -3.72
CA SER A 130 4.26 -1.31 -3.04
C SER A 130 5.52 -1.49 -3.87
N ILE A 131 5.36 -1.69 -5.18
CA ILE A 131 6.50 -1.79 -6.12
C ILE A 131 7.35 -0.52 -6.08
N VAL A 132 6.71 0.66 -6.09
CA VAL A 132 7.42 1.95 -6.01
C VAL A 132 8.17 2.08 -4.67
N TYR A 133 7.57 1.64 -3.57
CA TYR A 133 8.24 1.64 -2.26
C TYR A 133 9.40 0.65 -2.19
N TYR A 134 9.30 -0.54 -2.77
CA TYR A 134 10.41 -1.49 -2.82
C TYR A 134 11.58 -0.97 -3.65
N ILE A 135 11.32 -0.31 -4.78
CA ILE A 135 12.37 0.34 -5.58
C ILE A 135 13.05 1.44 -4.75
N ALA A 136 12.28 2.27 -4.03
CA ALA A 136 12.85 3.28 -3.14
C ALA A 136 13.72 2.66 -2.03
N ALA A 137 13.28 1.54 -1.45
CA ALA A 137 14.04 0.80 -0.44
C ALA A 137 15.36 0.26 -0.98
N ILE A 138 15.34 -0.39 -2.15
CA ILE A 138 16.54 -0.92 -2.80
C ILE A 138 17.52 0.23 -3.09
N MET A 139 17.02 1.37 -3.58
CA MET A 139 17.86 2.55 -3.84
C MET A 139 18.51 3.10 -2.56
N CYS A 140 17.84 3.01 -1.41
CA CYS A 140 18.45 3.34 -0.12
C CYS A 140 19.59 2.36 0.26
N TYR A 141 19.43 1.05 0.00
CA TYR A 141 20.45 0.04 0.34
C TYR A 141 21.64 -0.01 -0.62
N VAL A 142 21.41 0.21 -1.93
CA VAL A 142 22.47 0.17 -2.95
C VAL A 142 23.44 1.36 -2.79
N ARG A 143 23.03 2.43 -2.11
CA ARG A 143 23.85 3.62 -1.98
C ARG A 143 24.90 3.47 -0.88
N LYS A 144 26.17 3.34 -1.29
CA LYS A 144 27.30 3.35 -0.36
C LYS A 144 27.31 4.65 0.46
N PRO A 145 27.48 4.58 1.80
CA PRO A 145 27.70 5.79 2.60
C PRO A 145 28.94 6.50 2.05
N LYS A 146 28.90 7.83 1.96
CA LYS A 146 30.11 8.58 1.63
C LYS A 146 31.11 8.27 2.75
N ALA A 147 32.23 7.65 2.41
CA ALA A 147 33.37 7.62 3.30
C ALA A 147 33.61 9.08 3.72
N GLU A 148 33.51 9.36 5.01
CA GLU A 148 34.14 10.55 5.55
C GLU A 148 35.59 10.43 5.11
N SER A 149 36.02 11.34 4.23
CA SER A 149 37.41 11.48 3.89
C SER A 149 38.12 11.72 5.22
N SER A 150 38.77 10.68 5.73
CA SER A 150 39.73 10.79 6.80
C SER A 150 40.68 11.89 6.39
N ASP A 151 40.61 13.00 7.11
CA ASP A 151 41.54 14.10 7.02
C ASP A 151 42.94 13.52 7.29
N VAL A 152 43.67 13.19 6.23
CA VAL A 152 45.10 12.87 6.34
C VAL A 152 45.80 14.21 6.44
N THR A 153 45.69 14.83 7.62
CA THR A 153 46.56 15.92 8.03
C THR A 153 47.98 15.37 8.03
N TYR A 154 48.79 15.75 7.03
CA TYR A 154 50.23 15.48 7.05
C TYR A 154 50.82 16.18 8.28
N PRO A 155 51.51 15.47 9.20
CA PRO A 155 52.24 16.15 10.25
C PRO A 155 53.37 16.94 9.59
N ASN A 156 53.28 18.25 9.78
CA ASN A 156 54.30 19.27 9.54
C ASN A 156 55.72 18.69 9.79
N SER A 157 56.51 18.54 8.73
CA SER A 157 57.94 18.25 8.83
C SER A 157 58.67 19.52 9.24
N SER A 158 58.72 19.78 10.54
CA SER A 158 59.68 20.72 11.11
C SER A 158 61.04 20.02 11.22
N VAL A 159 61.94 20.23 10.25
CA VAL A 159 63.38 19.99 10.43
C VAL A 159 64.17 21.00 9.58
N ILE A 160 64.69 22.02 10.27
CA ILE A 160 65.98 22.75 10.11
C ILE A 160 66.32 23.30 8.72
#